data_AF-A0A9E5TNE9-F1
#
_entry.id   AF-A0A9E5TNE9-F1
#
_cell.length_a   1.000
_cell.length_b   1.000
_cell.length_c   1.000
_cell.angle_alpha   90.00
_cell.angle_beta   90.00
_cell.angle_gamma   90.00
#
_symmetry.space_group_name_H-M   'P 1'
#
loop_
_entity.id
_entity.type
_entity.pdbx_description
1 polymer ?
#
loop_
_entity_poly.entity_id
_entity_poly.type
_entity_poly.pdbx_seq_one_letter_code
_entity_poly.pdbx_strand_id
1 'polypeptide(L)'
;MSDARRLERDADLLQTEVAAQEINYERLQTQIVQATGEGMVEDWARSEARMVREGEHLIVPMSAPGSRPQASPTPTPDAIELSAWEVWWALLFDKP
;
A
#
# COMPACT_ATOMS: atom_id res chain seq x y z
N MET A 1 3.43 -34.93 36.26
CA MET A 1 3.57 -35.07 34.78
C MET A 1 2.73 -34.07 33.99
N SER A 2 1.57 -33.62 34.50
CA SER A 2 0.74 -32.58 33.85
C SER A 2 1.42 -31.20 33.79
N ASP A 3 2.07 -30.77 34.88
CA ASP A 3 2.69 -29.44 34.96
C ASP A 3 3.88 -29.25 34.02
N ALA A 4 4.68 -30.30 33.83
CA ALA A 4 5.80 -30.28 32.87
C ALA A 4 5.29 -30.02 31.44
N ARG A 5 4.24 -30.73 31.02
CA ARG A 5 3.62 -30.52 29.70
C ARG A 5 2.95 -29.15 29.54
N ARG A 6 2.50 -28.55 30.64
CA ARG A 6 1.95 -27.19 30.60
C ARG A 6 3.06 -26.18 30.36
N LEU A 7 4.14 -26.24 31.13
CA LEU A 7 5.31 -25.37 30.97
C LEU A 7 5.93 -25.49 29.58
N GLU A 8 5.96 -26.68 29.00
CA GLU A 8 6.48 -26.91 27.65
C GLU A 8 5.62 -26.20 26.59
N ARG A 9 4.28 -26.31 26.66
CA ARG A 9 3.38 -25.54 25.80
C ARG A 9 3.50 -24.03 25.98
N ASP A 10 3.63 -23.59 27.23
CA ASP A 10 3.78 -22.16 27.56
C ASP A 10 5.11 -21.63 26.98
N ALA A 11 6.18 -22.42 27.01
CA ALA A 11 7.46 -22.08 26.41
C ALA A 11 7.39 -22.00 24.88
N ASP A 12 6.74 -22.97 24.23
CA ASP A 12 6.56 -22.97 22.77
C ASP A 12 5.75 -21.75 22.29
N LEU A 13 4.70 -21.38 23.03
CA LEU A 13 3.91 -20.18 22.76
C LEU A 13 4.76 -18.91 22.87
N LEU A 14 5.52 -18.77 23.96
CA LEU A 14 6.38 -17.60 24.17
C LEU A 14 7.47 -17.51 23.11
N GLN A 15 8.09 -18.63 22.71
CA GLN A 15 9.08 -18.63 21.64
C GLN A 15 8.48 -18.16 20.31
N THR A 16 7.27 -18.61 19.99
CA THR A 16 6.55 -18.17 18.79
C THR A 16 6.25 -16.68 18.83
N GLU A 17 5.82 -16.17 19.99
CA GLU A 17 5.53 -14.74 20.16
C GLU A 17 6.79 -13.88 20.05
N VAL A 18 7.91 -14.31 20.66
CA VAL A 18 9.20 -13.62 20.55
C VAL A 18 9.67 -13.56 19.10
N ALA A 19 9.61 -14.68 18.37
CA ALA A 19 9.98 -14.71 16.95
C ALA A 19 9.12 -13.75 16.12
N ALA A 20 7.81 -13.70 16.38
CA ALA A 20 6.92 -12.74 15.71
C ALA A 20 7.24 -11.28 16.07
N GLN A 21 7.63 -11.01 17.31
CA GLN A 21 8.05 -9.67 17.74
C GLN A 21 9.38 -9.25 17.10
N GLU A 22 10.36 -10.16 16.99
CA GLU A 22 11.63 -9.90 16.33
C GLU A 22 11.45 -9.55 14.85
N ILE A 23 10.62 -10.33 14.12
CA ILE A 23 10.27 -10.03 12.72
C ILE A 23 9.61 -8.65 12.58
N ASN A 24 8.71 -8.32 13.51
CA ASN A 24 8.06 -7.01 13.51
C ASN A 24 9.07 -5.90 13.79
N TYR A 25 9.96 -6.09 14.75
CA TYR A 25 10.99 -5.11 15.09
C TYR A 25 11.90 -4.82 13.88
N GLU A 26 12.39 -5.85 13.19
CA GLU A 26 13.21 -5.69 11.97
C GLU A 26 12.45 -4.96 10.87
N ARG A 27 11.16 -5.29 10.67
CA ARG A 27 10.30 -4.61 9.69
C ARG A 27 10.13 -3.13 10.04
N LEU A 28 9.87 -2.79 11.30
CA LEU A 28 9.73 -1.40 11.74
C LEU A 28 11.05 -0.64 11.59
N GLN A 29 12.18 -1.26 11.94
CA GLN A 29 13.48 -0.63 11.80
C GLN A 29 13.81 -0.34 10.33
N THR A 30 13.47 -1.26 9.42
CA THR A 30 13.57 -1.04 7.97
C THR A 30 12.73 0.16 7.53
N GLN A 31 11.49 0.26 8.01
CA GLN A 31 10.60 1.38 7.69
C GLN A 31 11.13 2.72 8.20
N ILE A 32 11.72 2.74 9.40
CA ILE A 32 12.34 3.95 9.97
C ILE A 32 13.51 4.40 9.10
N VAL A 33 14.40 3.49 8.70
CA VAL A 33 15.54 3.84 7.84
C VAL A 33 15.06 4.41 6.51
N GLN A 34 14.04 3.80 5.89
CA GLN A 34 13.45 4.31 4.65
C GLN A 34 12.82 5.71 4.83
N ALA A 35 12.07 5.93 5.91
CA ALA A 35 11.42 7.21 6.17
C ALA A 35 12.38 8.33 6.57
N THR A 36 13.49 7.99 7.22
CA THR A 36 14.51 8.96 7.68
C THR A 36 15.65 9.17 6.69
N GLY A 37 15.68 8.41 5.60
CA GLY A 37 16.69 8.54 4.56
C GLY A 37 16.62 9.89 3.84
N GLU A 38 17.78 10.43 3.44
CA GLU A 38 17.89 11.69 2.71
C GLU A 38 17.08 11.69 1.41
N GLY A 39 16.96 10.54 0.75
CA GLY A 39 16.14 10.38 -0.45
C GLY A 39 14.64 10.66 -0.20
N MET A 40 14.10 10.23 0.95
CA MET A 40 12.70 10.52 1.31
C MET A 40 12.50 12.02 1.59
N VAL A 41 13.48 12.67 2.21
CA VAL A 41 13.44 14.13 2.44
C VAL A 41 13.45 14.88 1.11
N GLU A 42 14.30 14.44 0.19
CA GLU A 42 14.42 15.02 -1.15
C GLU A 42 13.16 14.80 -2.01
N ASP A 43 12.56 13.60 -1.96
CA ASP A 43 11.30 13.30 -2.63
C ASP A 43 10.19 14.20 -2.07
N TRP A 44 10.02 14.23 -0.75
CA TRP A 44 9.02 15.08 -0.10
C TRP A 44 9.20 16.56 -0.42
N ALA A 45 10.45 17.03 -0.43
CA ALA A 45 10.78 18.40 -0.78
C ALA A 45 10.27 18.74 -2.19
N ARG A 46 10.38 17.82 -3.15
CA ARG A 46 9.92 18.03 -4.53
C ARG A 46 8.42 17.86 -4.72
N SER A 47 7.82 16.79 -4.18
CA SER A 47 6.41 16.47 -4.43
C SER A 47 5.45 17.31 -3.60
N GLU A 48 5.69 17.45 -2.30
CA GLU A 48 4.77 18.14 -1.39
C GLU A 48 5.15 19.59 -1.17
N ALA A 49 6.43 19.86 -0.88
CA ALA A 49 6.87 21.20 -0.53
C ALA A 49 7.18 22.09 -1.75
N ARG A 50 7.23 21.51 -2.96
CA ARG A 50 7.58 22.18 -4.22
C ARG A 50 8.90 22.94 -4.17
N MET A 51 9.83 22.44 -3.36
CA MET A 51 11.19 22.96 -3.26
C MET A 51 12.00 22.52 -4.48
N VAL A 52 12.92 23.38 -4.91
CA VAL A 52 13.80 23.16 -6.06
C VAL A 52 15.24 23.48 -5.66
N ARG A 53 16.21 22.82 -6.30
CA ARG A 53 17.64 23.09 -6.08
C ARG A 53 18.07 24.37 -6.78
N GLU A 54 19.26 24.85 -6.43
CA GLU A 54 19.86 25.98 -7.13
C GLU A 54 20.04 25.66 -8.63
N GLY A 55 19.52 26.53 -9.49
CA GLY A 55 19.53 26.36 -10.95
C GLY A 55 18.30 25.62 -11.53
N GLU A 56 17.46 25.01 -10.69
CA GLU A 56 16.20 24.41 -11.13
C GLU A 56 15.08 25.46 -11.25
N HIS A 57 14.14 25.23 -12.17
CA HIS A 57 12.99 26.13 -12.38
C HIS A 57 11.69 25.36 -12.13
N LEU A 58 10.93 25.77 -11.11
CA LEU A 58 9.61 25.21 -10.85
C LEU A 58 8.61 25.73 -11.89
N ILE A 59 8.12 24.84 -12.75
CA ILE A 59 7.10 25.16 -13.75
C ILE A 59 5.73 24.69 -13.22
N VAL A 60 4.82 25.63 -12.98
CA VAL A 60 3.43 25.33 -12.65
C VAL A 60 2.57 25.61 -13.89
N PRO A 61 2.00 24.58 -14.55
CA PRO A 61 1.13 24.77 -15.70
C PRO A 61 -0.11 25.56 -15.28
N MET A 62 -0.36 26.69 -15.93
CA MET A 62 -1.61 27.42 -15.83
C MET A 62 -2.44 27.18 -17.08
N SER A 63 -3.74 26.99 -16.91
CA SER A 63 -4.67 26.92 -18.03
C SER A 63 -4.69 28.26 -18.77
N ALA A 64 -4.76 28.23 -20.10
CA ALA A 64 -4.82 29.44 -20.92
C ALA A 64 -6.07 30.29 -20.56
N PRO A 65 -6.00 31.63 -20.62
CA PRO A 65 -7.16 32.47 -20.36
C PRO A 65 -8.34 32.10 -21.27
N GLY A 66 -9.51 31.79 -20.70
CA GLY A 66 -10.71 31.38 -21.45
C GLY A 66 -10.81 29.89 -21.77
N SER A 67 -9.84 29.07 -21.34
CA SER A 67 -9.99 27.61 -21.43
C SER A 67 -11.09 27.12 -20.48
N ARG A 68 -12.05 26.37 -21.04
CA ARG A 68 -13.04 25.64 -20.25
C ARG A 68 -12.42 24.28 -19.88
N PRO A 69 -12.58 23.78 -18.64
CA PRO A 69 -12.21 22.42 -18.31
C PRO A 69 -12.84 21.49 -19.35
N GLN A 70 -12.01 20.71 -20.04
CA GLN A 70 -12.51 19.68 -20.93
C GLN A 70 -13.26 18.67 -20.05
N ALA A 71 -14.48 18.28 -20.46
CA ALA A 71 -15.21 17.26 -19.73
C ALA A 71 -14.32 16.01 -19.63
N SER A 72 -14.08 15.52 -18.41
CA SER A 72 -13.37 14.27 -18.20
C SER A 72 -14.11 13.19 -19.00
N PRO A 73 -13.41 12.33 -19.75
CA PRO A 73 -14.07 11.22 -20.43
C PRO A 73 -14.82 10.40 -19.38
N THR A 74 -16.07 10.04 -19.69
CA THR A 74 -16.80 9.04 -18.89
C THR A 74 -15.96 7.77 -18.90
N PRO A 75 -15.58 7.22 -17.73
CA PRO A 75 -14.85 5.95 -17.70
C PRO A 75 -15.71 4.90 -18.40
N THR A 76 -15.11 4.16 -19.31
CA THR A 76 -15.71 2.92 -19.81
C THR A 76 -15.91 2.00 -18.60
N PRO A 77 -17.09 1.41 -18.40
CA PRO A 77 -17.27 0.43 -17.33
C PRO A 77 -16.22 -0.66 -17.47
N ASP A 78 -15.53 -0.96 -16.38
CA ASP A 78 -14.65 -2.12 -16.35
C ASP A 78 -15.45 -3.37 -16.71
N ALA A 79 -14.88 -4.22 -17.56
CA ALA A 79 -15.47 -5.52 -17.82
C ALA A 79 -15.53 -6.27 -16.48
N ILE A 80 -16.69 -6.82 -16.13
CA ILE A 80 -16.83 -7.66 -14.94
C ILE A 80 -15.99 -8.91 -15.21
N GLU A 81 -14.82 -9.01 -14.57
CA GLU A 81 -14.02 -10.23 -14.58
C GLU A 81 -14.71 -11.26 -13.68
N LEU A 82 -15.62 -12.05 -14.27
CA LEU A 82 -16.20 -13.21 -13.59
C LEU A 82 -15.13 -14.29 -13.45
N SER A 83 -14.92 -14.76 -12.23
CA SER A 83 -14.14 -15.97 -12.01
C SER A 83 -14.84 -17.17 -12.69
N ALA A 84 -14.06 -18.20 -13.04
CA ALA A 84 -14.60 -19.38 -13.72
C ALA A 84 -15.78 -20.03 -12.96
N TRP A 85 -15.77 -19.96 -11.62
CA TRP A 85 -16.85 -20.48 -10.79
C TRP A 85 -18.14 -19.66 -10.89
N GLU A 86 -18.05 -18.33 -10.92
CA GLU A 86 -19.22 -17.45 -11.07
C GLU A 86 -19.86 -17.62 -12.45
N VAL A 87 -19.06 -17.85 -13.49
CA VAL A 87 -19.56 -18.22 -14.83
C VAL A 87 -20.35 -19.53 -14.77
N TRP A 88 -19.80 -20.56 -14.13
CA TRP A 88 -20.49 -21.85 -13.97
C TRP A 88 -21.79 -21.73 -13.16
N TRP A 89 -21.76 -20.93 -12.10
CA TRP A 89 -22.93 -20.70 -11.27
C TRP A 89 -24.05 -20.00 -12.04
N ALA A 90 -23.72 -18.98 -12.83
CA ALA A 90 -24.68 -18.28 -13.69
C ALA A 90 -25.31 -19.21 -14.74
N LEU A 91 -24.51 -20.07 -15.39
CA LEU A 91 -24.99 -21.05 -16.36
C LEU A 91 -25.92 -22.11 -15.75
N LEU A 92 -25.69 -22.48 -14.48
CA LEU A 92 -26.41 -23.58 -13.84
C LEU A 92 -27.73 -23.13 -13.19
N PHE A 93 -27.83 -21.86 -12.79
CA PHE A 93 -28.93 -21.40 -11.92
C PHE A 93 -29.73 -20.20 -12.44
N ASP A 94 -29.48 -19.76 -13.68
CA ASP A 94 -30.25 -18.78 -14.46
C ASP A 94 -31.14 -17.85 -13.62
N LYS A 95 -30.54 -16.75 -13.15
CA LYS A 95 -31.28 -15.58 -12.70
C LYS A 95 -30.62 -14.35 -13.33
N PRO A 96 -31.43 -13.35 -13.74
CA PRO A 96 -30.98 -12.27 -14.60
C PRO A 96 -29.76 -11.52 -14.04
#